data_AF-A0MTD8-F1
#
_entry.id   AF-A0MTD8-F1
#
_cell.length_a   1.000
_cell.length_b   1.000
_cell.length_c   1.000
_cell.angle_alpha   90.00
_cell.angle_beta   90.00
_cell.angle_gamma   90.00
#
_symmetry.space_group_name_H-M   'P 1'
#
loop_
_entity.id
_entity.type
_entity.pdbx_description
1 polymer ?
#
loop_
_entity_poly.entity_id
_entity_poly.type
_entity_poly.pdbx_seq_one_letter_code
_entity_poly.pdbx_strand_id
1 'polypeptide(L)'
;LHTIEHTIAVLLRERIPGYIDCSPFGCRTGFHLLTWGTHSTEDVARALKESLEFIAYKATWDDVPATTIESCGNYRDHSLFTAKEWWCKDILAKGISSDPF
;
A
#
# COMPACT_ATOMS: atom_id res chain seq x y z
N LEU A 1 -0.26 -3.88 -8.59
CA LEU A 1 -1.06 -2.75 -8.05
C LEU A 1 -2.15 -3.27 -7.14
N HIS A 2 -3.06 -4.09 -7.66
CA HIS A 2 -4.19 -4.65 -6.92
C HIS A 2 -3.80 -5.45 -5.65
N THR A 3 -2.76 -6.28 -5.70
CA THR A 3 -2.24 -6.95 -4.49
C THR A 3 -1.70 -5.95 -3.45
N ILE A 4 -1.11 -4.84 -3.90
CA ILE A 4 -0.59 -3.80 -3.01
C ILE A 4 -1.74 -3.07 -2.33
N GLU A 5 -2.80 -2.73 -3.07
CA GLU A 5 -4.02 -2.11 -2.54
C GLU A 5 -4.59 -2.91 -1.35
N HIS A 6 -4.74 -4.23 -1.52
CA HIS A 6 -5.26 -5.11 -0.48
C HIS A 6 -4.39 -5.10 0.78
N THR A 7 -3.07 -5.20 0.63
CA THR A 7 -2.16 -5.28 1.78
C THR A 7 -1.92 -3.91 2.42
N ILE A 8 -1.78 -2.85 1.62
CA ILE A 8 -1.47 -1.50 2.11
C ILE A 8 -2.65 -0.88 2.87
N ALA A 9 -3.89 -1.20 2.48
CA ALA A 9 -5.08 -0.75 3.19
C ALA A 9 -5.14 -1.26 4.64
N VAL A 10 -4.75 -2.51 4.89
CA VAL A 10 -4.67 -3.08 6.24
C VAL A 10 -3.54 -2.43 7.03
N LEU A 11 -2.35 -2.32 6.42
CA LEU A 11 -1.16 -1.79 7.08
C LEU A 11 -1.30 -0.29 7.43
N LEU A 12 -1.87 0.51 6.53
CA LEU A 12 -2.07 1.95 6.78
C LEU A 12 -3.17 2.19 7.82
N ARG A 13 -4.20 1.35 7.88
CA ARG A 13 -5.25 1.46 8.90
C ARG A 13 -4.72 1.27 10.32
N GLU A 14 -3.71 0.42 10.50
CA GLU A 14 -3.06 0.24 11.81
C GLU A 14 -2.14 1.42 12.19
N ARG A 15 -1.59 2.12 11.20
CA ARG A 15 -0.55 3.14 11.39
C ARG A 15 -1.09 4.58 11.39
N ILE A 16 -2.19 4.83 10.69
CA ILE A 16 -2.76 6.17 10.51
C ILE A 16 -4.13 6.23 11.19
N PRO A 17 -4.27 6.97 12.30
CA PRO A 17 -5.56 7.14 12.95
C PRO A 17 -6.50 7.90 12.02
N GLY A 18 -7.78 7.51 12.00
CA GLY A 18 -8.75 8.15 11.13
C GLY A 18 -8.71 7.71 9.66
N TYR A 19 -8.02 6.62 9.31
CA TYR A 19 -8.06 6.00 7.99
C TYR A 19 -9.51 5.84 7.49
N ILE A 20 -9.79 6.35 6.29
CA ILE A 20 -11.07 6.18 5.58
C ILE A 20 -10.87 5.22 4.42
N ASP A 21 -9.99 5.59 3.48
CA ASP A 21 -9.79 4.87 2.23
C ASP A 21 -8.37 5.04 1.67
N CYS A 22 -7.91 4.06 0.88
CA CYS A 22 -6.65 4.10 0.16
C CYS A 22 -6.82 3.42 -1.20
N SER A 23 -7.22 4.20 -2.21
CA SER A 23 -7.57 3.70 -3.55
C SER A 23 -6.48 4.00 -4.58
N PRO A 24 -6.22 3.12 -5.56
CA PRO A 24 -5.20 3.35 -6.58
C PRO A 24 -5.59 4.49 -7.54
N PHE A 25 -4.61 5.25 -8.02
CA PHE A 25 -4.83 6.20 -9.10
C PHE A 25 -5.14 5.46 -10.41
N GLY A 26 -6.06 6.01 -11.20
CA GLY A 26 -6.39 5.48 -12.54
C GLY A 26 -5.20 5.49 -13.51
N CYS A 27 -4.24 6.43 -13.34
CA CYS A 27 -2.99 6.46 -14.09
C CYS A 27 -1.96 5.40 -13.63
N ARG A 28 -2.25 4.67 -12.54
CA ARG A 28 -1.41 3.61 -11.95
C ARG A 28 -0.04 4.07 -11.43
N THR A 29 0.10 5.36 -11.10
CA THR A 29 1.35 5.92 -10.58
C THR A 29 1.36 6.13 -9.06
N GLY A 30 0.26 5.83 -8.36
CA GLY A 30 0.16 6.07 -6.92
C GLY A 30 -1.21 5.70 -6.35
N PHE A 31 -1.51 6.22 -5.16
CA PHE A 31 -2.73 5.96 -4.39
C PHE A 31 -3.28 7.25 -3.76
N HIS A 32 -4.60 7.37 -3.70
CA HIS A 32 -5.31 8.38 -2.92
C HIS A 32 -5.56 7.86 -1.51
N LEU A 33 -4.92 8.46 -0.51
CA LEU A 33 -5.20 8.22 0.89
C LEU A 33 -6.18 9.28 1.43
N LEU A 34 -7.27 8.84 2.03
CA LEU A 34 -8.27 9.67 2.69
C LEU A 34 -8.31 9.33 4.19
N THR A 35 -8.17 10.35 5.03
CA THR A 35 -8.09 10.22 6.49
C THR A 35 -8.82 11.37 7.18
N TRP A 36 -9.39 11.11 8.34
CA TRP A 36 -9.98 12.14 9.19
C TRP A 36 -8.91 12.96 9.92
N GLY A 37 -9.06 14.29 9.92
CA GLY A 37 -8.15 15.20 10.61
C GLY A 37 -7.01 15.68 9.71
N THR A 38 -5.96 16.23 10.33
CA THR A 38 -4.76 16.71 9.64
C THR A 38 -3.57 15.88 10.10
N HIS A 39 -2.95 15.16 9.17
CA HIS A 39 -1.72 14.41 9.42
C HIS A 39 -0.55 15.14 8.77
N SER A 40 0.62 15.09 9.41
CA SER A 40 1.84 15.61 8.79
C SER A 40 2.25 14.73 7.60
N THR A 41 2.87 15.32 6.59
CA THR A 41 3.36 14.57 5.43
C THR A 41 4.49 13.63 5.83
N GLU A 42 5.28 13.98 6.85
CA GLU A 42 6.33 13.13 7.42
C GLU A 42 5.76 11.87 8.06
N ASP A 43 4.68 11.98 8.84
CA ASP A 43 4.05 10.82 9.49
C ASP A 43 3.45 9.87 8.45
N VAL A 44 2.81 10.42 7.42
CA VAL A 44 2.26 9.64 6.31
C VAL A 44 3.38 8.97 5.51
N ALA A 45 4.47 9.69 5.20
CA ALA A 45 5.62 9.13 4.51
C ALA A 45 6.29 7.99 5.30
N ARG A 46 6.41 8.14 6.63
CA ARG A 46 6.92 7.09 7.52
C ARG A 46 6.00 5.87 7.54
N ALA A 47 4.70 6.07 7.71
CA ALA A 47 3.73 4.97 7.71
C ALA A 47 3.72 4.21 6.37
N LEU A 48 3.82 4.95 5.25
CA LEU A 48 3.94 4.38 3.92
C LEU A 48 5.24 3.57 3.76
N LYS A 49 6.37 4.13 4.20
CA LYS A 49 7.67 3.46 4.15
C LYS A 49 7.65 2.13 4.88
N GLU A 50 7.18 2.12 6.13
CA GLU A 50 7.09 0.90 6.94
C GLU A 50 6.16 -0.14 6.31
N SER A 51 5.06 0.30 5.70
CA SER A 51 4.11 -0.57 5.01
C SER A 51 4.76 -1.22 3.78
N LEU A 52 5.49 -0.44 2.98
CA LEU A 52 6.21 -0.94 1.80
C LEU A 52 7.37 -1.85 2.19
N GLU A 53 8.08 -1.57 3.29
CA GLU A 53 9.13 -2.46 3.83
C GLU A 53 8.55 -3.81 4.27
N PHE A 54 7.40 -3.81 4.94
CA PHE A 54 6.70 -5.04 5.27
C PHE A 54 6.33 -5.83 4.02
N ILE A 55 5.73 -5.18 3.01
CA ILE A 55 5.34 -5.85 1.77
C ILE A 55 6.57 -6.42 1.07
N ALA A 56 7.65 -5.63 0.92
CA ALA A 56 8.86 -6.02 0.20
C ALA A 56 9.56 -7.24 0.83
N TYR A 57 9.73 -7.25 2.16
CA TYR A 57 10.63 -8.18 2.82
C TYR A 57 9.93 -9.27 3.64
N LYS A 58 8.76 -8.98 4.20
CA LYS A 58 8.11 -9.85 5.20
C LYS A 58 6.83 -10.51 4.71
N ALA A 59 6.04 -9.82 3.89
CA ALA A 59 4.72 -10.31 3.49
C ALA A 59 4.77 -11.68 2.81
N THR A 60 3.93 -12.59 3.23
CA THR A 60 3.69 -13.88 2.59
C THR A 60 2.36 -13.84 1.84
N TRP A 61 2.00 -14.91 1.13
CA TRP A 61 0.72 -14.96 0.43
C TRP A 61 -0.46 -14.92 1.41
N ASP A 62 -0.28 -15.50 2.60
CA ASP A 62 -1.32 -15.54 3.64
C ASP A 62 -1.60 -14.16 4.25
N ASP A 63 -0.66 -13.21 4.10
CA ASP A 63 -0.82 -11.83 4.55
C ASP A 63 -1.60 -10.95 3.55
N VAL A 64 -1.96 -11.48 2.38
CA VAL A 64 -2.76 -10.75 1.38
C VAL A 64 -4.25 -11.02 1.66
N PRO A 65 -5.00 -10.04 2.21
CA PRO A 65 -6.40 -10.23 2.52
C PRO A 65 -7.24 -10.32 1.25
N ALA A 66 -8.39 -10.99 1.35
CA ALA A 66 -9.44 -11.00 0.32
C ALA A 66 -8.94 -11.38 -1.09
N THR A 67 -8.34 -12.57 -1.24
CA THR A 67 -7.84 -13.10 -2.51
C THR A 67 -8.75 -14.17 -3.13
N THR A 68 -9.99 -14.33 -2.64
CA THR A 68 -10.94 -15.34 -3.12
C THR A 68 -12.00 -14.73 -4.05
N ILE A 69 -12.72 -15.58 -4.78
CA ILE A 69 -13.76 -15.16 -5.73
C ILE A 69 -14.93 -14.43 -5.05
N GLU A 70 -15.24 -14.77 -3.80
CA GLU A 70 -16.32 -14.14 -3.03
C GLU A 70 -15.90 -12.80 -2.42
N SER A 71 -14.59 -12.61 -2.22
CA SER A 71 -14.03 -11.48 -1.47
C SER A 71 -13.34 -10.44 -2.36
N CYS A 72 -13.09 -10.75 -3.64
CA CYS A 72 -12.46 -9.84 -4.59
C CYS A 72 -13.09 -9.92 -5.99
N GLY A 73 -13.47 -8.75 -6.52
CA GLY A 73 -14.08 -8.62 -7.84
C GLY A 73 -13.18 -9.06 -9.01
N ASN A 74 -11.86 -9.11 -8.80
CA ASN A 74 -10.90 -9.63 -9.77
C ASN A 74 -9.79 -10.47 -9.10
N TYR A 75 -10.19 -11.52 -8.38
CA TYR A 75 -9.28 -12.37 -7.58
C TYR A 75 -8.13 -13.04 -8.37
N ARG A 76 -8.24 -13.13 -9.71
CA ARG A 76 -7.20 -13.72 -10.55
C ARG A 76 -6.05 -12.76 -10.84
N ASP A 77 -6.27 -11.45 -10.68
CA ASP A 77 -5.29 -10.40 -10.93
C ASP A 77 -4.53 -10.02 -9.65
N HIS A 78 -3.98 -11.02 -8.97
CA HIS A 78 -3.06 -10.83 -7.85
C HIS A 78 -1.69 -11.41 -8.16
N SER A 79 -0.65 -10.67 -7.76
CA SER A 79 0.73 -11.09 -7.89
C SER A 79 1.56 -10.48 -6.76
N LEU A 80 1.84 -11.30 -5.75
CA LEU A 80 2.71 -10.89 -4.65
C LEU A 80 4.15 -10.69 -5.11
N PHE A 81 4.61 -11.47 -6.09
CA PHE A 81 5.96 -11.32 -6.66
C PHE A 81 6.16 -9.92 -7.25
N THR A 82 5.24 -9.45 -8.10
CA THR A 82 5.35 -8.12 -8.70
C THR A 82 5.18 -7.00 -7.68
N ALA A 83 4.31 -7.21 -6.67
CA ALA A 83 4.16 -6.26 -5.56
C ALA A 83 5.49 -6.07 -4.79
N LYS A 84 6.18 -7.17 -4.48
CA LYS A 84 7.47 -7.16 -3.78
C LYS A 84 8.60 -6.57 -4.60
N GLU A 85 8.89 -7.19 -5.74
CA GLU A 85 10.12 -6.95 -6.49
C GLU A 85 10.06 -5.65 -7.30
N TRP A 86 8.94 -5.39 -7.98
CA TRP A 86 8.86 -4.32 -8.96
C TRP A 86 8.35 -3.01 -8.41
N TRP A 87 7.54 -3.05 -7.35
CA TRP A 87 6.97 -1.86 -6.74
C TRP A 87 7.68 -1.52 -5.43
N CYS A 88 7.56 -2.36 -4.41
CA CYS A 88 7.98 -1.98 -3.07
C CYS A 88 9.49 -1.78 -2.98
N LYS A 89 10.29 -2.72 -3.52
CA LYS A 89 11.76 -2.57 -3.51
C LYS A 89 12.25 -1.38 -4.35
N ASP A 90 11.66 -1.14 -5.52
CA ASP A 90 12.03 -0.01 -6.38
C ASP A 90 11.70 1.34 -5.73
N ILE A 91 10.50 1.48 -5.15
CA ILE A 91 10.09 2.68 -4.42
C ILE A 91 10.98 2.92 -3.20
N LEU A 92 11.28 1.86 -2.43
CA LEU A 92 12.16 1.97 -1.26
C LEU A 92 13.60 2.34 -1.65
N ALA A 93 14.11 1.83 -2.78
CA ALA A 93 15.42 2.18 -3.29
C ALA A 93 15.52 3.65 -3.74
N LYS A 94 14.44 4.20 -4.30
CA LYS A 94 14.33 5.61 -4.70
C LYS A 94 14.14 6.56 -3.50
N GLY A 95 13.72 6.02 -2.35
CA GLY A 95 13.40 6.80 -1.17
C GLY A 95 12.02 7.45 -1.27
N ILE A 96 11.46 7.80 -0.10
CA ILE A 96 10.15 8.44 0.02
C ILE A 96 10.38 9.83 0.62
N SER A 97 10.11 10.86 -0.18
CA SER A 97 10.16 12.26 0.24
C SER A 97 8.87 12.64 0.98
N SER A 98 8.98 13.52 1.98
CA SER A 98 7.82 14.20 2.59
C SER A 98 7.46 15.52 1.89
N ASP A 99 8.30 15.96 0.93
CA ASP A 99 8.08 17.12 0.09
C ASP A 99 7.87 16.69 -1.38
N PRO A 100 6.82 17.17 -2.07
CA PRO A 100 6.56 16.85 -3.47
C PRO A 100 7.45 17.61 -4.48
N PHE A 101 8.27 18.58 -4.06
CA PHE A 101 9.16 19.41 -4.90
C PHE A 101 10.65 19.13 -4.64
#